data_AF-A0A8H7QNS5-F1
#
_entry.id   AF-A0A8H7QNS5-F1
#
_cell.length_a   1.000
_cell.length_b   1.000
_cell.length_c   1.000
_cell.angle_alpha   90.00
_cell.angle_beta   90.00
_cell.angle_gamma   90.00
#
_symmetry.space_group_name_H-M   'P 1'
#
loop_
_entity.id
_entity.type
_entity.pdbx_description
1 polymer ?
#
loop_
_entity_poly.entity_id
_entity_poly.type
_entity_poly.pdbx_seq_one_letter_code
_entity_poly.pdbx_strand_id
1 'polypeptide(L)'
;MTIEGDAFPMGYFYIISKMNGLALDIDLSEGPVKAGTKLVTAPKKEEKPDRDSQLWIHQNGFLTNKSVGLVMDIGKSKRFIGHEHLYVDTMKHEESANDQRFGFSSENGHIYTLFETDQVVDIRKKVVEAGATVMIYKKAEVLEEGINQLWDLQLADPPKVMDSSDDEEDDNKRARLSAWFGNWWGWGDDEKNDVLKEKELKKAHEKVYEKKKSHLSYEIIAGAVAVQAVKMYMEKQEQDGQDVHFKGAKEAVAGFAAAEMVKMFMERGTDDDDENDDEETKEKKQSLLQKMAQSAAVNYFETKCK
;
A
#
# COMPACT_ATOMS: atom_id res chain seq x y z
N MET A 1 -5.20 -7.17 -21.38
CA MET A 1 -5.59 -5.78 -21.70
C MET A 1 -4.39 -4.92 -21.35
N THR A 2 -3.70 -4.38 -22.35
CA THR A 2 -2.48 -3.58 -22.21
C THR A 2 -2.85 -2.22 -21.61
N ILE A 3 -2.24 -1.86 -20.47
CA ILE A 3 -2.46 -0.59 -19.80
C ILE A 3 -1.62 0.46 -20.56
N GLU A 4 -2.28 1.42 -21.21
CA GLU A 4 -1.64 2.61 -21.75
C GLU A 4 -1.31 3.58 -20.60
N GLY A 5 -0.02 3.77 -20.33
CA GLY A 5 0.49 4.79 -19.42
C GLY A 5 1.93 4.51 -18.97
N ASP A 6 2.75 5.56 -18.88
CA ASP A 6 4.07 5.58 -18.21
C ASP A 6 3.91 5.50 -16.69
N ALA A 7 3.19 4.49 -16.24
CA ALA A 7 2.79 4.33 -14.86
C ALA A 7 2.89 2.87 -14.45
N PHE A 8 3.22 2.67 -13.18
CA PHE A 8 3.12 1.35 -12.58
C PHE A 8 1.67 0.84 -12.60
N PRO A 9 1.44 -0.48 -12.70
CA PRO A 9 0.11 -1.06 -12.62
C PRO A 9 -0.58 -0.72 -11.30
N MET A 10 -1.90 -0.58 -11.34
CA MET A 10 -2.73 -0.45 -10.15
C MET A 10 -2.94 -1.83 -9.51
N GLY A 11 -2.25 -2.11 -8.41
CA GLY A 11 -2.36 -3.37 -7.66
C GLY A 11 -0.99 -3.95 -7.33
N TYR A 12 -0.96 -5.19 -6.84
CA TYR A 12 0.28 -5.92 -6.65
C TYR A 12 0.78 -6.50 -7.99
N PHE A 13 2.06 -6.30 -8.25
CA PHE A 13 2.72 -6.82 -9.44
C PHE A 13 4.09 -7.39 -9.10
N TYR A 14 4.53 -8.31 -9.95
CA TYR A 14 5.92 -8.72 -10.03
C TYR A 14 6.69 -7.72 -10.89
N ILE A 15 7.95 -7.47 -10.52
CA ILE A 15 8.93 -6.78 -11.33
C ILE A 15 9.87 -7.85 -11.89
N ILE A 16 9.74 -8.17 -13.18
CA ILE A 16 10.43 -9.28 -13.84
C ILE A 16 11.51 -8.73 -14.76
N SER A 17 12.73 -9.21 -14.64
CA SER A 17 13.82 -8.79 -15.53
C SER A 17 13.58 -9.29 -16.96
N LYS A 18 13.67 -8.39 -17.95
CA LYS A 18 13.66 -8.78 -19.37
C LYS A 18 14.90 -9.56 -19.80
N MET A 19 15.99 -9.47 -19.03
CA MET A 19 17.25 -10.14 -19.36
C MET A 19 17.19 -11.65 -19.12
N ASN A 20 16.62 -12.09 -17.99
CA ASN A 20 16.67 -13.49 -17.56
C ASN A 20 15.35 -14.04 -17.00
N GLY A 21 14.28 -13.23 -16.96
CA GLY A 21 12.97 -13.65 -16.46
C GLY A 21 12.88 -13.81 -14.94
N LEU A 22 13.91 -13.41 -14.19
CA LEU A 22 13.90 -13.47 -12.72
C LEU A 22 13.13 -12.29 -12.13
N ALA A 23 12.44 -12.52 -11.02
CA ALA A 23 11.70 -11.52 -10.28
C ALA A 23 12.61 -10.75 -9.30
N LEU A 24 12.28 -9.48 -9.07
CA LEU A 24 12.84 -8.69 -7.97
C LEU A 24 12.28 -9.18 -6.64
N ASP A 25 13.17 -9.65 -5.76
CA ASP A 25 12.84 -10.28 -4.49
C ASP A 25 13.63 -9.62 -3.34
N ILE A 26 13.13 -9.80 -2.12
CA ILE A 26 13.87 -9.50 -0.89
C ILE A 26 14.84 -10.66 -0.62
N ASP A 27 16.08 -10.33 -0.27
CA ASP A 27 17.08 -11.33 0.10
C ASP A 27 16.76 -11.95 1.48
N LEU A 28 16.20 -13.16 1.45
CA LEU A 28 15.85 -13.93 2.65
C LEU A 28 17.01 -14.81 3.15
N SER A 29 18.18 -14.79 2.50
CA SER A 29 19.29 -15.71 2.83
C SER A 29 20.03 -15.33 4.11
N GLU A 30 20.01 -14.06 4.50
CA GLU A 30 20.72 -13.53 5.68
C GLU A 30 19.84 -13.51 6.95
N GLY A 31 18.63 -14.07 6.92
CA GLY A 31 17.72 -14.18 8.07
C GLY A 31 16.42 -13.39 7.92
N PRO A 32 15.73 -13.05 9.03
CA PRO A 32 14.47 -12.29 8.98
C PRO A 32 14.64 -10.94 8.29
N VAL A 33 13.64 -10.57 7.49
CA VAL A 33 13.63 -9.29 6.78
C VAL A 33 13.54 -8.13 7.76
N LYS A 34 14.36 -7.10 7.52
CA LYS A 34 14.39 -5.86 8.29
C LYS A 34 14.80 -4.70 7.39
N ALA A 35 14.69 -3.48 7.92
CA ALA A 35 15.29 -2.31 7.29
C ALA A 35 16.76 -2.54 6.93
N GLY A 36 17.12 -2.25 5.68
CA GLY A 36 18.43 -2.51 5.09
C GLY A 36 18.65 -3.93 4.55
N THR A 37 17.62 -4.78 4.48
CA THR A 37 17.70 -6.06 3.75
C THR A 37 17.77 -5.79 2.24
N LYS A 38 18.71 -6.45 1.53
CA LYS A 38 18.98 -6.21 0.10
C LYS A 38 17.85 -6.70 -0.80
N LEU A 39 17.77 -6.10 -1.98
CA LEU A 39 17.02 -6.65 -3.11
C LEU A 39 17.92 -7.47 -4.03
N VAL A 40 17.39 -8.60 -4.47
CA VAL A 40 18.07 -9.54 -5.37
C VAL A 40 17.13 -10.02 -6.46
N THR A 41 17.68 -10.66 -7.50
CA THR A 41 16.87 -11.43 -8.45
C THR A 41 16.62 -12.84 -7.93
N ALA A 42 15.42 -13.39 -8.14
CA ALA A 42 15.10 -14.77 -7.78
C ALA A 42 14.11 -15.40 -8.78
N PRO A 43 13.99 -16.74 -8.85
CA PRO A 43 12.93 -17.37 -9.62
C PRO A 43 11.56 -16.88 -9.14
N LYS A 44 10.66 -16.59 -10.09
CA LYS A 44 9.31 -16.16 -9.76
C LYS A 44 8.59 -17.23 -8.92
N LYS A 45 8.03 -16.82 -7.79
CA LYS A 45 7.22 -17.62 -6.88
C LYS A 45 5.75 -17.36 -7.20
N GLU A 46 4.93 -18.41 -7.29
CA GLU A 46 3.49 -18.28 -7.62
C GLU A 46 2.58 -18.51 -6.41
N GLU A 47 3.05 -19.26 -5.41
CA GLU A 47 2.27 -19.72 -4.26
C GLU A 47 2.31 -18.72 -3.10
N LYS A 48 1.17 -18.59 -2.41
CA LYS A 48 1.10 -17.84 -1.14
C LYS A 48 1.57 -18.74 0.02
N PRO A 49 2.23 -18.19 1.06
CA PRO A 49 2.62 -16.79 1.22
C PRO A 49 3.95 -16.44 0.54
N ASP A 50 4.71 -17.42 0.04
CA ASP A 50 6.08 -17.24 -0.43
C ASP A 50 6.24 -16.17 -1.52
N ARG A 51 5.24 -16.05 -2.41
CA ARG A 51 5.22 -15.04 -3.47
C ARG A 51 5.20 -13.61 -2.97
N ASP A 52 4.73 -13.35 -1.75
CA ASP A 52 4.52 -11.99 -1.24
C ASP A 52 5.84 -11.22 -1.05
N SER A 53 6.99 -11.90 -0.96
CA SER A 53 8.31 -11.26 -0.94
C SER A 53 8.70 -10.66 -2.30
N GLN A 54 8.05 -11.08 -3.39
CA GLN A 54 8.28 -10.63 -4.77
C GLN A 54 7.18 -9.68 -5.29
N LEU A 55 6.19 -9.38 -4.45
CA LEU A 55 5.06 -8.53 -4.82
C LEU A 55 5.26 -7.10 -4.34
N TRP A 56 5.08 -6.18 -5.28
CA TRP A 56 5.27 -4.74 -5.08
C TRP A 56 3.99 -4.00 -5.44
N ILE A 57 3.72 -2.90 -4.73
CA ILE A 57 2.69 -1.95 -5.08
C ILE A 57 3.30 -0.56 -5.16
N HIS A 58 2.90 0.22 -6.17
CA HIS A 58 3.36 1.60 -6.33
C HIS A 58 2.32 2.59 -5.84
N GLN A 59 2.74 3.53 -4.99
CA GLN A 59 1.90 4.63 -4.49
C GLN A 59 2.76 5.87 -4.26
N ASN A 60 2.39 7.00 -4.86
CA ASN A 60 3.06 8.30 -4.67
C ASN A 60 4.59 8.26 -4.84
N GLY A 61 5.06 7.44 -5.80
CA GLY A 61 6.47 7.25 -6.08
C GLY A 61 7.14 6.15 -5.24
N PHE A 62 6.52 5.65 -4.17
CA PHE A 62 7.06 4.55 -3.40
C PHE A 62 6.72 3.19 -4.00
N LEU A 63 7.64 2.24 -3.92
CA LEU A 63 7.40 0.82 -4.18
C LEU A 63 7.42 0.06 -2.86
N THR A 64 6.25 -0.33 -2.37
CA THR A 64 6.09 -1.04 -1.10
C THR A 64 6.02 -2.54 -1.33
N ASN A 65 6.81 -3.31 -0.59
CA ASN A 65 6.78 -4.77 -0.65
C ASN A 65 5.60 -5.33 0.16
N LYS A 66 4.91 -6.34 -0.39
CA LYS A 66 3.74 -6.94 0.25
C LYS A 66 4.05 -7.69 1.54
N SER A 67 5.11 -8.50 1.57
CA SER A 67 5.40 -9.36 2.72
C SER A 67 5.75 -8.61 4.01
N VAL A 68 6.33 -7.41 3.89
CA VAL A 68 6.91 -6.68 5.03
C VAL A 68 6.46 -5.23 5.18
N GLY A 69 5.78 -4.66 4.19
CA GLY A 69 5.30 -3.27 4.23
C GLY A 69 6.41 -2.20 4.19
N LEU A 70 7.67 -2.61 3.98
CA LEU A 70 8.81 -1.71 3.78
C LEU A 70 8.89 -1.25 2.31
N VAL A 71 9.52 -0.11 2.08
CA VAL A 71 9.65 0.49 0.75
C VAL A 71 11.02 0.22 0.14
N MET A 72 11.08 0.18 -1.18
CA MET A 72 12.35 0.19 -1.92
C MET A 72 13.14 1.46 -1.60
N ASP A 73 14.43 1.29 -1.29
CA ASP A 73 15.33 2.36 -0.86
C ASP A 73 16.70 2.21 -1.52
N ILE A 74 17.28 3.34 -1.92
CA ILE A 74 18.62 3.45 -2.49
C ILE A 74 19.64 3.64 -1.35
N GLY A 75 20.38 2.58 -1.04
CA GLY A 75 21.38 2.59 0.03
C GLY A 75 22.82 2.63 -0.49
N LYS A 76 23.68 3.42 0.17
CA LYS A 76 25.12 3.40 -0.09
C LYS A 76 25.72 2.07 0.37
N SER A 77 26.35 1.34 -0.53
CA SER A 77 27.11 0.13 -0.19
C SER A 77 28.25 0.48 0.77
N LYS A 78 28.17 0.03 2.03
CA LYS A 78 29.22 0.26 3.05
C LYS A 78 30.61 -0.29 2.66
N ARG A 79 30.70 -1.14 1.63
CA ARG A 79 31.92 -1.85 1.23
C ARG A 79 32.52 -1.42 -0.11
N PHE A 80 31.81 -0.64 -0.93
CA PHE A 80 32.31 -0.24 -2.25
C PHE A 80 31.94 1.21 -2.56
N ILE A 81 32.97 2.03 -2.76
CA ILE A 81 32.84 3.37 -3.32
C ILE A 81 32.37 3.20 -4.77
N GLY A 82 31.15 3.65 -5.10
CA GLY A 82 30.74 3.86 -6.49
C GLY A 82 29.40 3.27 -6.94
N HIS A 83 28.76 2.39 -6.16
CA HIS A 83 27.45 1.83 -6.54
C HIS A 83 26.48 1.81 -5.36
N GLU A 84 25.28 2.35 -5.59
CA GLU A 84 24.19 2.35 -4.64
C GLU A 84 23.31 1.13 -4.90
N HIS A 85 23.17 0.26 -3.91
CA HIS A 85 22.35 -0.93 -4.05
C HIS A 85 20.92 -0.64 -3.60
N LEU A 86 19.99 -1.50 -3.99
CA LEU A 86 18.62 -1.42 -3.50
C LEU A 86 18.41 -2.31 -2.29
N TYR A 87 17.62 -1.79 -1.35
CA TYR A 87 17.21 -2.45 -0.13
C TYR A 87 15.72 -2.20 0.11
N VAL A 88 15.16 -2.87 1.11
CA VAL A 88 13.93 -2.43 1.76
C VAL A 88 14.25 -1.59 3.00
N ASP A 89 13.55 -0.49 3.20
CA ASP A 89 13.68 0.35 4.40
C ASP A 89 12.33 0.94 4.83
N THR A 90 12.34 1.60 5.98
CA THR A 90 11.22 2.37 6.51
C THR A 90 10.98 3.56 5.59
N MET A 91 9.72 3.83 5.31
CA MET A 91 9.32 4.99 4.51
C MET A 91 9.84 6.30 5.13
N LYS A 92 10.58 7.07 4.36
CA LYS A 92 11.09 8.40 4.69
C LYS A 92 10.10 9.47 4.23
N HIS A 93 10.25 10.67 4.81
CA HIS A 93 9.35 11.80 4.57
C HIS A 93 10.04 12.94 3.81
N GLU A 94 9.26 13.72 3.05
CA GLU A 94 9.72 14.93 2.35
C GLU A 94 10.98 14.71 1.49
N GLU A 95 11.94 15.65 1.53
CA GLU A 95 13.19 15.61 0.77
C GLU A 95 14.08 14.43 1.16
N SER A 96 13.96 13.93 2.39
CA SER A 96 14.71 12.74 2.81
C SER A 96 14.29 11.47 2.08
N ALA A 97 13.14 11.49 1.41
CA ALA A 97 12.57 10.35 0.73
C ALA A 97 12.90 10.28 -0.77
N ASN A 98 13.73 11.20 -1.27
CA ASN A 98 14.16 11.23 -2.68
C ASN A 98 14.81 9.91 -3.13
N ASP A 99 15.49 9.22 -2.22
CA ASP A 99 16.11 7.90 -2.42
C ASP A 99 15.12 6.72 -2.34
N GLN A 100 13.82 7.00 -2.20
CA GLN A 100 12.74 6.02 -2.17
C GLN A 100 11.65 6.30 -3.21
N ARG A 101 11.90 7.23 -4.15
CA ARG A 101 10.93 7.63 -5.18
C ARG A 101 11.32 7.10 -6.55
N PHE A 102 10.42 6.33 -7.15
CA PHE A 102 10.59 5.68 -8.44
C PHE A 102 9.43 5.97 -9.40
N GLY A 103 9.79 6.11 -10.68
CA GLY A 103 8.89 6.13 -11.83
C GLY A 103 9.12 4.92 -12.73
N PHE A 104 8.22 4.70 -13.68
CA PHE A 104 8.31 3.63 -14.67
C PHE A 104 8.06 4.16 -16.07
N SER A 105 8.96 3.84 -17.01
CA SER A 105 8.82 4.17 -18.43
C SER A 105 8.36 2.93 -19.19
N SER A 106 7.14 3.00 -19.73
CA SER A 106 6.50 1.87 -20.41
C SER A 106 7.09 1.56 -21.78
N GLU A 107 7.73 2.56 -22.42
CA GLU A 107 8.35 2.44 -23.74
C GLU A 107 9.37 1.28 -23.81
N ASN A 108 10.24 1.20 -22.80
CA ASN A 108 11.35 0.24 -22.77
C ASN A 108 11.35 -0.64 -21.51
N GLY A 109 10.64 -0.24 -20.45
CA GLY A 109 10.59 -0.95 -19.17
C GLY A 109 11.64 -0.48 -18.17
N HIS A 110 12.01 0.80 -18.17
CA HIS A 110 12.95 1.32 -17.17
C HIS A 110 12.20 1.69 -15.90
N ILE A 111 12.69 1.24 -14.75
CA ILE A 111 12.34 1.82 -13.45
C ILE A 111 13.42 2.85 -13.12
N TYR A 112 13.06 4.10 -12.95
CA TYR A 112 13.99 5.22 -12.76
C TYR A 112 13.72 5.96 -11.45
N THR A 113 14.74 6.64 -10.91
CA THR A 113 14.54 7.48 -9.71
C THR A 113 13.83 8.78 -10.08
N LEU A 114 12.89 9.26 -9.27
CA LEU A 114 12.23 10.55 -9.55
C LEU A 114 13.16 11.75 -9.29
N PHE A 115 14.22 11.57 -8.51
CA PHE A 115 15.20 12.61 -8.23
C PHE A 115 16.16 12.82 -9.41
N GLU A 116 16.70 11.73 -9.97
CA GLU A 116 17.58 11.72 -11.15
C GLU A 116 17.08 10.67 -12.15
N THR A 117 16.39 11.11 -13.20
CA THR A 117 15.67 10.22 -14.12
C THR A 117 16.58 9.45 -15.10
N ASP A 118 17.87 9.81 -15.17
CA ASP A 118 18.90 9.04 -15.88
C ASP A 118 19.49 7.92 -15.02
N GLN A 119 19.10 7.82 -13.75
CA GLN A 119 19.44 6.71 -12.87
C GLN A 119 18.31 5.67 -12.85
N VAL A 120 18.65 4.42 -13.17
CA VAL A 120 17.70 3.31 -13.36
C VAL A 120 18.08 2.07 -12.56
N VAL A 121 17.08 1.23 -12.30
CA VAL A 121 17.25 -0.07 -11.63
C VAL A 121 17.99 -1.05 -12.55
N ASP A 122 19.11 -1.58 -12.08
CA ASP A 122 20.09 -2.38 -12.82
C ASP A 122 20.44 -3.67 -12.08
N ILE A 123 20.51 -4.79 -12.81
CA ILE A 123 21.11 -6.04 -12.31
C ILE A 123 22.63 -5.97 -12.46
N ARG A 124 23.31 -5.90 -11.31
CA ARG A 124 24.75 -5.69 -11.24
C ARG A 124 25.51 -6.70 -12.10
N LYS A 125 26.39 -6.19 -12.96
CA LYS A 125 27.29 -6.98 -13.83
C LYS A 125 26.55 -7.95 -14.77
N LYS A 126 25.26 -7.76 -15.03
CA LYS A 126 24.46 -8.66 -15.88
C LYS A 126 24.51 -10.12 -15.41
N VAL A 127 24.58 -10.34 -14.09
CA VAL A 127 24.55 -11.69 -13.51
C VAL A 127 23.21 -12.33 -13.84
N VAL A 128 23.26 -13.50 -14.49
CA VAL A 128 22.06 -14.17 -15.01
C VAL A 128 21.43 -15.09 -13.97
N GLU A 129 22.21 -15.54 -13.00
CA GLU A 129 21.80 -16.43 -11.93
C GLU A 129 20.94 -15.71 -10.87
N ALA A 130 20.17 -16.50 -10.13
CA ALA A 130 19.46 -16.02 -8.95
C ALA A 130 20.43 -15.55 -7.86
N GLY A 131 19.99 -14.59 -7.06
CA GLY A 131 20.79 -13.93 -6.03
C GLY A 131 21.61 -12.73 -6.55
N ALA A 132 21.40 -12.31 -7.80
CA ALA A 132 22.11 -11.14 -8.33
C ALA A 132 21.70 -9.88 -7.57
N THR A 133 22.67 -9.09 -7.15
CA THR A 133 22.42 -7.81 -6.47
C THR A 133 21.79 -6.81 -7.44
N VAL A 134 20.72 -6.15 -6.99
CA VAL A 134 20.08 -5.06 -7.73
C VAL A 134 20.57 -3.71 -7.20
N MET A 135 20.79 -2.77 -8.10
CA MET A 135 21.40 -1.48 -7.82
C MET A 135 20.81 -0.37 -8.68
N ILE A 136 21.18 0.87 -8.36
CA ILE A 136 20.95 2.01 -9.22
C ILE A 136 22.19 2.26 -10.07
N TYR A 137 21.97 2.49 -11.36
CA TYR A 137 23.03 2.78 -12.31
C TYR A 137 22.58 3.78 -13.37
N LYS A 138 23.56 4.42 -14.03
CA LYS A 138 23.26 5.30 -15.15
C LYS A 138 22.61 4.49 -16.28
N LYS A 139 21.52 5.02 -16.81
CA LYS A 139 20.79 4.48 -17.96
C LYS A 139 21.74 4.33 -19.15
N ALA A 140 21.74 3.15 -19.75
CA ALA A 140 22.52 2.88 -20.94
C ALA A 140 22.07 3.77 -22.11
N GLU A 141 23.03 4.30 -22.88
CA GLU A 141 22.75 5.09 -24.07
C GLU A 141 22.22 4.22 -25.22
N VAL A 142 22.68 2.96 -25.28
CA VAL A 142 22.27 1.94 -26.24
C VAL A 142 21.40 0.90 -25.52
N LEU A 143 20.17 0.73 -25.98
CA LEU A 143 19.15 -0.09 -25.31
C LEU A 143 19.58 -1.57 -25.18
N GLU A 144 20.17 -2.12 -26.23
CA GLU A 144 20.64 -3.51 -26.28
C GLU A 144 21.78 -3.77 -25.30
N GLU A 145 22.61 -2.75 -25.04
CA GLU A 145 23.67 -2.83 -24.04
C GLU A 145 23.12 -2.74 -22.61
N GLY A 146 21.92 -2.18 -22.44
CA GLY A 146 21.24 -1.99 -21.15
C GLY A 146 20.18 -3.03 -20.83
N ILE A 147 20.17 -4.23 -21.44
CA ILE A 147 19.12 -5.24 -21.21
C ILE A 147 18.89 -5.60 -19.74
N ASN A 148 19.91 -5.51 -18.90
CA ASN A 148 19.87 -5.73 -17.45
C ASN A 148 19.21 -4.59 -16.65
N GLN A 149 18.80 -3.51 -17.33
CA GLN A 149 18.09 -2.35 -16.79
C GLN A 149 16.60 -2.34 -17.15
N LEU A 150 16.15 -3.34 -17.91
CA LEU A 150 14.79 -3.41 -18.44
C LEU A 150 13.96 -4.44 -17.67
N TRP A 151 12.75 -4.03 -17.32
CA TRP A 151 11.84 -4.75 -16.46
C TRP A 151 10.44 -4.81 -17.08
N ASP A 152 9.80 -5.96 -16.97
CA ASP A 152 8.38 -6.17 -17.21
C ASP A 152 7.62 -6.15 -15.90
N LEU A 153 6.46 -5.48 -15.91
CA LEU A 153 5.55 -5.43 -14.78
C LEU A 153 4.41 -6.41 -15.03
N GLN A 154 4.38 -7.50 -14.26
CA GLN A 154 3.38 -8.56 -14.43
C GLN A 154 2.42 -8.52 -13.24
N LEU A 155 1.15 -8.18 -13.50
CA LEU A 155 0.12 -8.23 -12.47
C LEU A 155 0.05 -9.63 -11.86
N ALA A 156 0.02 -9.70 -10.52
CA ALA A 156 0.12 -10.96 -9.81
C ALA A 156 -1.18 -11.78 -9.81
N ASP A 157 -2.32 -11.11 -10.02
CA ASP A 157 -3.63 -11.72 -10.17
C ASP A 157 -4.27 -11.15 -11.46
N PRO A 158 -5.02 -11.94 -12.27
CA PRO A 158 -5.65 -11.40 -13.46
C PRO A 158 -6.64 -10.28 -13.09
N PRO A 159 -6.75 -9.19 -13.87
CA PRO A 159 -7.96 -8.38 -13.81
C PRO A 159 -9.11 -9.28 -14.26
N LYS A 160 -9.84 -9.85 -13.31
CA LYS A 160 -11.07 -10.61 -13.59
C LYS A 160 -11.96 -9.70 -14.44
N VAL A 161 -12.46 -10.23 -15.56
CA VAL A 161 -13.40 -9.52 -16.43
C VAL A 161 -14.60 -9.15 -15.56
N MET A 162 -14.93 -7.86 -15.52
CA MET A 162 -16.07 -7.35 -14.76
C MET A 162 -17.34 -7.93 -15.36
N ASP A 163 -17.92 -8.96 -14.74
CA ASP A 163 -19.36 -9.15 -14.84
C ASP A 163 -19.99 -8.14 -13.88
N SER A 164 -20.72 -7.18 -14.43
CA SER A 164 -21.37 -6.08 -13.73
C SER A 164 -22.50 -6.51 -12.78
N SER A 165 -22.66 -7.82 -12.54
CA SER A 165 -23.79 -8.39 -11.81
C SER A 165 -23.43 -9.21 -10.56
N ASP A 166 -22.16 -9.61 -10.37
CA ASP A 166 -21.70 -10.33 -9.18
C ASP A 166 -20.66 -9.50 -8.42
N ASP A 167 -21.13 -8.83 -7.38
CA ASP A 167 -20.36 -7.94 -6.51
C ASP A 167 -19.88 -8.69 -5.24
N GLU A 168 -19.55 -9.98 -5.38
CA GLU A 168 -18.89 -10.76 -4.33
C GLU A 168 -17.39 -10.40 -4.25
N GLU A 169 -17.02 -9.94 -3.06
CA GLU A 169 -15.69 -9.85 -2.45
C GLU A 169 -14.48 -9.99 -3.39
N ASP A 170 -14.02 -8.86 -3.91
CA ASP A 170 -12.76 -8.82 -4.63
C ASP A 170 -11.62 -8.71 -3.60
N ASP A 171 -10.84 -9.78 -3.45
CA ASP A 171 -9.55 -9.81 -2.73
C ASP A 171 -8.66 -8.60 -3.08
N ASN A 172 -8.83 -8.04 -4.28
CA ASN A 172 -8.16 -6.81 -4.71
C ASN A 172 -8.61 -5.55 -3.95
N LYS A 173 -9.87 -5.43 -3.50
CA LYS A 173 -10.31 -4.31 -2.64
C LYS A 173 -9.75 -4.46 -1.23
N ARG A 174 -9.72 -5.69 -0.68
CA ARG A 174 -9.10 -6.00 0.63
C ARG A 174 -7.60 -5.78 0.61
N ALA A 175 -6.91 -6.21 -0.46
CA ALA A 175 -5.49 -5.96 -0.67
C ALA A 175 -5.17 -4.47 -0.88
N ARG A 176 -6.05 -3.71 -1.55
CA ARG A 176 -5.92 -2.25 -1.69
C ARG A 176 -6.12 -1.52 -0.37
N LEU A 177 -7.04 -2.00 0.47
CA LEU A 177 -7.30 -1.41 1.78
C LEU A 177 -6.23 -1.84 2.80
N SER A 178 -5.71 -3.06 2.71
CA SER A 178 -4.55 -3.53 3.49
C SER A 178 -3.26 -2.81 3.10
N ALA A 179 -3.02 -2.59 1.80
CA ALA A 179 -1.94 -1.75 1.28
C ALA A 179 -2.12 -0.26 1.61
N TRP A 180 -3.37 0.17 1.83
CA TRP A 180 -3.73 1.52 2.27
C TRP A 180 -3.47 1.74 3.77
N PHE A 181 -3.49 0.69 4.60
CA PHE A 181 -3.24 0.78 6.05
C PHE A 181 -1.80 0.47 6.48
N GLY A 182 -1.02 -0.28 5.70
CA GLY A 182 0.39 -0.56 5.99
C GLY A 182 0.66 -1.29 7.32
N ASN A 183 1.91 -1.74 7.52
CA ASN A 183 2.34 -2.40 8.76
C ASN A 183 2.38 -1.40 9.93
N TRP A 184 1.42 -1.54 10.85
CA TRP A 184 0.98 -0.61 11.90
C TRP A 184 1.96 -0.32 13.08
N TRP A 185 3.26 -0.62 13.00
CA TRP A 185 4.21 -0.44 14.12
C TRP A 185 5.02 0.88 14.12
N GLY A 186 4.53 1.96 13.49
CA GLY A 186 5.38 3.16 13.28
C GLY A 186 4.71 4.54 13.23
N TRP A 187 3.52 4.75 13.80
CA TRP A 187 2.89 6.08 13.78
C TRP A 187 3.23 6.89 15.04
N GLY A 188 4.18 7.81 14.90
CA GLY A 188 4.44 8.92 15.82
C GLY A 188 4.47 10.24 15.04
N ASP A 189 3.51 11.10 15.38
CA ASP A 189 3.35 12.54 15.14
C ASP A 189 3.44 13.17 13.73
N ASP A 190 2.35 13.89 13.45
CA ASP A 190 2.17 15.14 12.70
C ASP A 190 2.41 15.24 11.17
N GLU A 191 1.32 15.68 10.51
CA GLU A 191 1.21 16.33 9.18
C GLU A 191 1.22 15.47 7.89
N LYS A 192 0.01 14.99 7.51
CA LYS A 192 -0.76 15.25 6.25
C LYS A 192 0.02 15.34 4.92
N ASN A 193 -0.36 14.75 3.77
CA ASN A 193 -1.67 14.37 3.21
C ASN A 193 -1.42 13.73 1.82
N ASP A 194 -2.07 12.61 1.47
CA ASP A 194 -2.90 12.42 0.26
C ASP A 194 -3.39 10.95 0.13
N VAL A 195 -4.04 10.44 1.18
CA VAL A 195 -4.29 8.98 1.29
C VAL A 195 -5.78 8.62 1.36
N LEU A 196 -6.71 9.57 1.20
CA LEU A 196 -8.14 9.26 1.09
C LEU A 196 -8.85 10.22 0.16
N LYS A 197 -9.15 9.81 -1.07
CA LYS A 197 -10.04 10.59 -1.94
C LYS A 197 -11.45 10.52 -1.37
N GLU A 198 -12.03 11.66 -0.97
CA GLU A 198 -13.40 11.80 -0.44
C GLU A 198 -14.45 10.94 -1.18
N LYS A 199 -14.31 10.83 -2.51
CA LYS A 199 -15.17 10.03 -3.37
C LYS A 199 -15.22 8.54 -2.98
N GLU A 200 -14.12 7.98 -2.50
CA GLU A 200 -14.01 6.56 -2.12
C GLU A 200 -14.66 6.30 -0.76
N LEU A 201 -14.44 7.20 0.20
CA LEU A 201 -15.11 7.17 1.50
C LEU A 201 -16.64 7.28 1.35
N LYS A 202 -17.11 8.20 0.51
CA LYS A 202 -18.55 8.33 0.20
C LYS A 202 -19.13 7.07 -0.44
N LYS A 203 -18.40 6.43 -1.35
CA LYS A 203 -18.82 5.15 -1.96
C LYS A 203 -18.84 4.01 -0.93
N ALA A 204 -17.92 3.99 0.02
CA ALA A 204 -17.93 3.01 1.11
C ALA A 204 -19.16 3.23 2.00
N HIS A 205 -19.43 4.48 2.37
CA HIS A 205 -20.62 4.88 3.12
C HIS A 205 -21.92 4.45 2.44
N GLU A 206 -22.08 4.74 1.15
CA GLU A 206 -23.25 4.32 0.35
C GLU A 206 -23.45 2.79 0.38
N LYS A 207 -22.37 2.02 0.26
CA LYS A 207 -22.45 0.55 0.25
C LYS A 207 -22.88 -0.03 1.60
N VAL A 208 -22.37 0.54 2.69
CA VAL A 208 -22.62 0.06 4.06
C VAL A 208 -24.00 0.49 4.55
N TYR A 209 -24.33 1.78 4.41
CA TYR A 209 -25.51 2.37 5.02
C TYR A 209 -26.74 2.40 4.12
N GLU A 210 -26.57 2.64 2.82
CA GLU A 210 -27.72 2.73 1.89
C GLU A 210 -28.05 1.38 1.28
N LYS A 211 -27.04 0.72 0.70
CA LYS A 211 -27.21 -0.57 0.01
C LYS A 211 -27.20 -1.77 0.97
N LYS A 212 -26.73 -1.58 2.21
CA LYS A 212 -26.68 -2.59 3.29
C LYS A 212 -26.08 -3.94 2.86
N LYS A 213 -25.09 -3.93 1.97
CA LYS A 213 -24.50 -5.18 1.42
C LYS A 213 -23.99 -6.09 2.53
N SER A 214 -24.43 -7.35 2.58
CA SER A 214 -24.11 -8.30 3.66
C SER A 214 -22.61 -8.50 3.83
N HIS A 215 -21.89 -8.74 2.73
CA HIS A 215 -20.46 -9.02 2.72
C HIS A 215 -19.64 -7.78 2.31
N LEU A 216 -18.96 -7.17 3.28
CA LEU A 216 -18.09 -6.02 3.09
C LEU A 216 -16.86 -6.18 3.99
N SER A 217 -15.68 -5.85 3.46
CA SER A 217 -14.47 -5.92 4.27
C SER A 217 -14.52 -4.91 5.42
N TYR A 218 -13.88 -5.24 6.53
CA TYR A 218 -13.87 -4.35 7.69
C TYR A 218 -13.27 -2.97 7.41
N GLU A 219 -12.36 -2.87 6.46
CA GLU A 219 -11.78 -1.60 6.05
C GLU A 219 -12.81 -0.72 5.32
N ILE A 220 -13.68 -1.31 4.50
CA ILE A 220 -14.81 -0.60 3.89
C ILE A 220 -15.78 -0.16 4.98
N ILE A 221 -16.04 -1.03 5.95
CA ILE A 221 -16.89 -0.70 7.10
C ILE A 221 -16.26 0.44 7.90
N ALA A 222 -14.98 0.38 8.24
CA ALA A 222 -14.26 1.44 8.97
C ALA A 222 -14.25 2.76 8.19
N GLY A 223 -14.02 2.74 6.88
CA GLY A 223 -14.10 3.93 6.01
C GLY A 223 -15.52 4.51 5.93
N ALA A 224 -16.54 3.67 5.87
CA ALA A 224 -17.94 4.10 5.92
C ALA A 224 -18.32 4.69 7.28
N VAL A 225 -17.91 4.02 8.37
CA VAL A 225 -18.07 4.47 9.74
C VAL A 225 -17.41 5.83 9.95
N ALA A 226 -16.23 6.05 9.36
CA ALA A 226 -15.57 7.34 9.40
C ALA A 226 -16.41 8.46 8.79
N VAL A 227 -17.01 8.24 7.62
CA VAL A 227 -17.94 9.21 7.01
C VAL A 227 -19.17 9.43 7.88
N GLN A 228 -19.74 8.34 8.41
CA GLN A 228 -20.92 8.40 9.27
C GLN A 228 -20.63 9.16 10.57
N ALA A 229 -19.46 8.98 11.17
CA ALA A 229 -19.04 9.66 12.39
C ALA A 229 -18.93 11.18 12.18
N VAL A 230 -18.32 11.60 11.07
CA VAL A 230 -18.23 13.02 10.71
C VAL A 230 -19.62 13.61 10.46
N LYS A 231 -20.50 12.87 9.78
CA LYS A 231 -21.89 13.28 9.55
C LYS A 231 -22.65 13.47 10.87
N MET A 232 -22.58 12.49 11.78
CA MET A 232 -23.23 12.56 13.10
C MET A 232 -22.72 13.75 13.93
N TYR A 233 -21.42 14.03 13.88
CA TYR A 233 -20.85 15.19 14.54
C TYR A 233 -21.40 16.51 13.98
N MET A 234 -21.41 16.66 12.66
CA MET A 234 -21.92 17.88 12.00
C MET A 234 -23.40 18.11 12.29
N GLU A 235 -24.24 17.07 12.22
CA GLU A 235 -25.67 17.15 12.54
C GLU A 235 -25.90 17.54 14.00
N LYS A 236 -25.10 17.02 14.93
CA LYS A 236 -25.19 17.39 16.35
C LYS A 236 -24.82 18.85 16.58
N GLN A 237 -23.76 19.35 15.94
CA GLN A 237 -23.36 20.75 16.05
C GLN A 237 -24.45 21.70 15.52
N GLU A 238 -25.10 21.33 14.41
CA GLU A 238 -26.24 22.08 13.86
C GLU A 238 -27.43 22.12 14.84
N GLN A 239 -27.76 20.99 15.47
CA GLN A 239 -28.85 20.91 16.47
C GLN A 239 -28.55 21.70 17.74
N ASP A 240 -27.30 21.65 18.21
CA ASP A 240 -26.88 22.33 19.44
C ASP A 240 -26.61 23.84 19.20
N GLY A 241 -26.67 24.30 17.95
CA GLY A 241 -26.41 25.68 17.55
C GLY A 241 -24.98 26.14 17.86
N GLN A 242 -24.01 25.23 17.83
CA GLN A 242 -22.61 25.47 18.18
C GLN A 242 -21.72 25.55 16.93
N ASP A 243 -20.77 26.49 16.95
CA ASP A 243 -19.72 26.56 15.95
C ASP A 243 -18.70 25.41 16.12
N VAL A 244 -18.20 24.89 15.00
CA VAL A 244 -17.28 23.75 14.99
C VAL A 244 -15.95 24.12 15.64
N HIS A 245 -15.77 23.75 16.91
CA HIS A 245 -14.53 24.02 17.66
C HIS A 245 -13.49 22.89 17.52
N PHE A 246 -12.34 23.21 16.94
CA PHE A 246 -11.29 22.25 16.55
C PHE A 246 -10.67 21.42 17.71
N LYS A 247 -10.68 21.95 18.94
CA LYS A 247 -10.01 21.33 20.12
C LYS A 247 -10.82 20.20 20.79
N GLY A 248 -12.10 20.05 20.46
CA GLY A 248 -12.95 18.95 20.95
C GLY A 248 -13.66 18.16 19.84
N ALA A 249 -13.62 18.68 18.61
CA ALA A 249 -14.26 18.07 17.46
C ALA A 249 -13.61 16.72 17.08
N LYS A 250 -12.28 16.63 17.15
CA LYS A 250 -11.55 15.40 16.79
C LYS A 250 -11.89 14.26 17.75
N GLU A 251 -11.87 14.54 19.04
CA GLU A 251 -12.23 13.60 20.10
C GLU A 251 -13.69 13.16 19.98
N ALA A 252 -14.60 14.10 19.69
CA ALA A 252 -16.01 13.78 19.47
C ALA A 252 -16.22 12.90 18.24
N VAL A 253 -15.60 13.23 17.09
CA VAL A 253 -15.64 12.45 15.86
C VAL A 253 -15.04 11.05 16.06
N ALA A 254 -13.90 10.94 16.74
CA ALA A 254 -13.32 9.64 17.09
C ALA A 254 -14.26 8.83 18.00
N GLY A 255 -14.88 9.47 18.99
CA GLY A 255 -15.87 8.84 19.87
C GLY A 255 -17.08 8.30 19.10
N PHE A 256 -17.60 9.07 18.14
CA PHE A 256 -18.67 8.65 17.24
C PHE A 256 -18.27 7.47 16.36
N ALA A 257 -17.07 7.50 15.78
CA ALA A 257 -16.55 6.39 14.98
C ALA A 257 -16.39 5.11 15.80
N ALA A 258 -15.92 5.23 17.05
CA ALA A 258 -15.75 4.12 17.96
C ALA A 258 -17.08 3.43 18.30
N ALA A 259 -18.10 4.23 18.65
CA ALA A 259 -19.42 3.73 19.00
C ALA A 259 -20.12 3.08 17.79
N GLU A 260 -20.00 3.70 16.63
CA GLU A 260 -20.62 3.20 15.41
C GLU A 260 -19.93 1.93 14.88
N MET A 261 -18.61 1.81 15.04
CA MET A 261 -17.89 0.57 14.72
C MET A 261 -18.32 -0.58 15.63
N VAL A 262 -18.48 -0.32 16.93
CA VAL A 262 -19.00 -1.30 17.90
C VAL A 262 -20.41 -1.77 17.53
N LYS A 263 -21.27 -0.84 17.10
CA LYS A 263 -22.60 -1.18 16.55
C LYS A 263 -22.50 -2.05 15.30
N MET A 264 -21.61 -1.73 14.37
CA MET A 264 -21.39 -2.54 13.16
C MET A 264 -20.96 -3.97 13.49
N PHE A 265 -20.11 -4.18 14.49
CA PHE A 265 -19.75 -5.52 14.96
C PHE A 265 -20.93 -6.28 15.54
N MET A 266 -21.80 -5.62 16.32
CA MET A 266 -22.99 -6.26 16.88
C MET A 266 -24.04 -6.63 15.82
N GLU A 267 -24.22 -5.77 14.80
CA GLU A 267 -25.26 -5.97 13.79
C GLU A 267 -24.86 -6.95 12.68
N ARG A 268 -23.58 -6.97 12.32
CA ARG A 268 -23.08 -7.74 11.17
C ARG A 268 -22.25 -8.96 11.56
N GLY A 269 -21.80 -9.02 12.81
CA GLY A 269 -20.80 -10.00 13.22
C GLY A 269 -19.44 -9.71 12.60
N THR A 270 -18.54 -10.67 12.75
CA THR A 270 -17.19 -10.64 12.24
C THR A 270 -17.04 -11.71 11.16
N ASP A 271 -17.44 -11.40 9.91
CA ASP A 271 -17.46 -12.36 8.79
C ASP A 271 -16.06 -12.95 8.44
N ASP A 272 -14.96 -12.31 8.86
CA ASP A 272 -13.59 -12.82 8.69
C ASP A 272 -12.96 -13.39 9.96
N ASP A 273 -13.77 -13.69 10.97
CA ASP A 273 -13.30 -14.55 12.05
C ASP A 273 -13.19 -15.96 11.49
N ASP A 274 -11.95 -16.45 11.40
CA ASP A 274 -11.73 -17.86 11.12
C ASP A 274 -12.38 -18.65 12.28
N GLU A 275 -13.03 -19.77 12.00
CA GLU A 275 -13.61 -20.63 13.05
C GLU A 275 -12.53 -21.07 14.07
N ASN A 276 -11.25 -20.99 13.66
CA ASN A 276 -10.08 -21.30 14.46
C ASN A 276 -9.48 -20.11 15.24
N ASP A 277 -9.97 -18.88 15.06
CA ASP A 277 -9.46 -17.71 15.78
C ASP A 277 -9.87 -17.76 17.26
N ASP A 278 -8.90 -17.56 18.16
CA ASP A 278 -9.17 -17.43 19.60
C ASP A 278 -9.80 -16.06 19.96
N GLU A 279 -10.44 -15.97 21.13
CA GLU A 279 -11.09 -14.73 21.59
C GLU A 279 -10.12 -13.54 21.63
N GLU A 280 -8.85 -13.79 22.00
CA GLU A 280 -7.83 -12.75 22.05
C GLU A 280 -7.52 -12.18 20.66
N THR A 281 -7.48 -13.01 19.62
CA THR A 281 -7.29 -12.60 18.23
C THR A 281 -8.47 -11.80 17.72
N LYS A 282 -9.69 -12.21 18.07
CA LYS A 282 -10.93 -11.48 17.73
C LYS A 282 -10.99 -10.11 18.39
N GLU A 283 -10.67 -10.01 19.68
CA GLU A 283 -10.59 -8.74 20.40
C GLU A 283 -9.52 -7.81 19.82
N LYS A 284 -8.35 -8.35 19.47
CA LYS A 284 -7.28 -7.59 18.80
C LYS A 284 -7.73 -7.05 17.44
N LYS A 285 -8.42 -7.87 16.64
CA LYS A 285 -9.00 -7.45 15.34
C LYS A 285 -10.04 -6.34 15.53
N GLN A 286 -10.98 -6.50 16.46
CA GLN A 286 -12.00 -5.48 16.74
C GLN A 286 -11.39 -4.16 17.24
N SER A 287 -10.43 -4.24 18.17
CA SER A 287 -9.70 -3.07 18.67
C SER A 287 -8.93 -2.35 17.57
N LEU A 288 -8.30 -3.10 16.68
CA LEU A 288 -7.58 -2.55 15.52
C LEU A 288 -8.52 -1.78 14.60
N LEU A 289 -9.63 -2.38 14.22
CA LEU A 289 -10.63 -1.78 13.32
C LEU A 289 -11.31 -0.55 13.94
N GLN A 290 -11.54 -0.56 15.25
CA GLN A 290 -12.03 0.61 15.97
C GLN A 290 -11.05 1.78 15.86
N LYS A 291 -9.75 1.52 16.06
CA LYS A 291 -8.69 2.54 15.89
C LYS A 291 -8.62 3.05 14.45
N MET A 292 -8.75 2.18 13.46
CA MET A 292 -8.80 2.57 12.04
C MET A 292 -9.96 3.51 11.75
N ALA A 293 -11.17 3.16 12.21
CA ALA A 293 -12.36 4.00 12.03
C ALA A 293 -12.18 5.38 12.69
N GLN A 294 -11.61 5.43 13.90
CA GLN A 294 -11.29 6.67 14.61
C GLN A 294 -10.31 7.56 13.81
N SER A 295 -9.18 7.00 13.39
CA SER A 295 -8.17 7.74 12.63
C SER A 295 -8.70 8.23 11.29
N ALA A 296 -9.41 7.38 10.55
CA ALA A 296 -10.04 7.76 9.28
C ALA A 296 -11.09 8.85 9.46
N ALA A 297 -11.88 8.82 10.54
CA ALA A 297 -12.89 9.83 10.83
C ALA A 297 -12.25 11.20 11.13
N VAL A 298 -11.21 11.22 11.97
CA VAL A 298 -10.46 12.45 12.29
C VAL A 298 -9.85 13.05 11.01
N ASN A 299 -9.18 12.23 10.20
CA ASN A 299 -8.59 12.70 8.96
C ASN A 299 -9.65 13.25 7.99
N TYR A 300 -10.77 12.53 7.82
CA TYR A 300 -11.86 12.98 6.95
C TYR A 300 -12.48 14.29 7.45
N PHE A 301 -12.72 14.42 8.75
CA PHE A 301 -13.19 15.66 9.37
C PHE A 301 -12.26 16.83 9.07
N GLU A 302 -10.96 16.64 9.25
CA GLU A 302 -9.97 17.70 8.98
C GLU A 302 -9.93 18.10 7.51
N THR A 303 -10.16 17.18 6.56
CA THR A 303 -10.26 17.55 5.14
C THR A 303 -11.53 18.34 4.83
N LYS A 304 -12.60 18.14 5.61
CA LYS A 304 -13.90 18.80 5.41
C LYS A 304 -13.99 20.18 6.04
N CYS A 305 -13.23 20.42 7.10
CA CYS A 305 -13.27 21.65 7.89
C CYS A 305 -12.02 22.53 7.71
N LYS A 306 -11.18 22.24 6.70
CA LYS A 306 -10.20 23.20 6.16
C LYS A 306 -10.91 24.22 5.26
#